data_AF-A0A246F8A1-F1
#
_entry.id   AF-A0A246F8A1-F1
#
_cell.length_a   1.000
_cell.length_b   1.000
_cell.length_c   1.000
_cell.angle_alpha   90.00
_cell.angle_beta   90.00
_cell.angle_gamma   90.00
#
_symmetry.space_group_name_H-M   'P 1'
#
loop_
_entity.id
_entity.type
_entity.pdbx_description
1 polymer ?
#
loop_
_entity_poly.entity_id
_entity_poly.type
_entity_poly.pdbx_seq_one_letter_code
_entity_poly.pdbx_strand_id
1 'polypeptide(L)'
;MDRWRYQYNQQRPHQALGQKPPLSRYQSSPRAYPEKLLEVEYEPGERVMKVRTKGQIRVNGRLVFVSEGLAGERVAIRPAKEDGVINIVFINKTVRQVDFRLPE
;
A
#
# COMPACT_ATOMS: atom_id res chain seq x y z
N MET A 1 9.87 15.72 27.05
CA MET A 1 9.61 14.48 26.29
C MET A 1 10.58 13.36 26.67
N ASP A 2 11.88 13.63 26.87
CA ASP A 2 12.90 12.59 27.03
C ASP A 2 12.77 11.75 28.30
N ARG A 3 12.39 12.35 29.42
CA ARG A 3 12.11 11.62 30.67
C ARG A 3 11.03 10.55 30.48
N TRP A 4 9.97 10.87 29.75
CA TRP A 4 8.88 9.92 29.48
C TRP A 4 9.34 8.79 28.57
N ARG A 5 10.08 9.10 27.49
CA ARG A 5 10.66 8.08 26.58
C ARG A 5 11.60 7.14 27.31
N TYR A 6 12.43 7.66 28.21
CA TYR A 6 13.32 6.87 29.05
C TYR A 6 12.53 5.91 29.95
N GLN A 7 11.56 6.41 30.70
CA GLN A 7 10.73 5.56 31.57
C GLN A 7 9.98 4.50 30.79
N TYR A 8 9.31 4.88 29.69
CA TYR A 8 8.50 3.95 28.89
C TYR A 8 9.34 2.85 28.25
N ASN A 9 10.45 3.21 27.60
CA ASN A 9 11.25 2.25 26.85
C ASN A 9 12.18 1.41 27.74
N GLN A 10 12.71 1.98 28.84
CA GLN A 10 13.77 1.33 29.63
C GLN A 10 13.29 0.77 30.97
N GLN A 11 12.19 1.28 31.55
CA GLN A 11 11.78 0.92 32.91
C GLN A 11 10.42 0.24 32.97
N ARG A 12 9.49 0.56 32.06
CA ARG A 12 8.11 0.07 32.13
C ARG A 12 8.06 -1.44 31.90
N PRO A 13 7.62 -2.24 32.89
CA PRO A 13 7.48 -3.67 32.72
C PRO A 13 6.30 -3.97 31.78
N HIS A 14 6.48 -4.95 30.89
CA HIS A 14 5.43 -5.39 29.99
C HIS A 14 5.19 -6.89 30.15
N GLN A 15 3.95 -7.29 30.49
CA GLN A 15 3.62 -8.70 30.77
C GLN A 15 3.89 -9.62 29.58
N ALA A 16 3.50 -9.20 28.37
CA ALA A 16 3.80 -9.92 27.13
C ALA A 16 5.31 -10.12 26.86
N LEU A 17 6.17 -9.36 27.53
CA LEU A 17 7.63 -9.47 27.43
C LEU A 17 8.26 -10.12 28.68
N GLY A 18 7.45 -10.78 29.53
CA GLY A 18 7.94 -11.41 30.76
C GLY A 18 8.42 -10.39 31.80
N GLN A 19 7.68 -9.28 31.94
CA GLN A 19 8.03 -8.14 32.81
C GLN A 19 9.31 -7.39 32.40
N LYS A 20 9.90 -7.68 31.24
CA LYS A 20 11.02 -6.92 30.68
C LYS A 20 10.54 -5.64 29.98
N PRO A 21 11.37 -4.59 29.93
CA PRO A 21 11.02 -3.34 29.27
C PRO A 21 11.07 -3.48 27.73
N PRO A 22 10.34 -2.63 26.97
CA PRO A 22 10.32 -2.67 25.50
C PRO A 22 11.71 -2.66 24.86
N LEU A 23 12.65 -1.88 25.41
CA LEU A 23 14.01 -1.78 24.89
C LEU A 23 14.76 -3.12 24.89
N SER A 24 14.42 -4.06 25.78
CA SER A 24 15.12 -5.35 25.85
C SER A 24 14.90 -6.25 24.63
N ARG A 25 13.92 -5.94 23.78
CA ARG A 25 13.62 -6.67 22.54
C ARG A 25 13.78 -5.83 21.29
N TYR A 26 13.87 -4.51 21.43
CA TYR A 26 14.02 -3.63 20.29
C TYR A 26 15.37 -3.88 19.61
N GLN A 27 15.34 -4.07 18.30
CA GLN A 27 16.51 -4.06 17.44
C GLN A 27 16.21 -3.12 16.30
N SER A 28 17.13 -2.19 16.03
CA SER A 28 17.01 -1.32 14.86
C SER A 28 17.02 -2.18 13.60
N SER A 29 16.10 -1.87 12.68
CA SER A 29 16.04 -2.52 11.38
C SER A 29 17.39 -2.36 10.66
N PRO A 30 18.00 -3.42 10.13
CA PRO A 30 19.20 -3.29 9.29
C PRO A 30 18.90 -2.58 7.98
N ARG A 31 17.63 -2.59 7.54
CA ARG A 31 17.15 -1.80 6.41
C ARG A 31 16.92 -0.36 6.87
N ALA A 32 17.74 0.56 6.37
CA ALA A 32 17.54 1.98 6.55
C ALA A 32 16.18 2.43 5.98
N TYR A 33 15.54 3.39 6.65
CA TYR A 33 14.36 4.03 6.12
C TYR A 33 14.76 4.90 4.91
N PRO A 34 14.18 4.70 3.73
CA PRO A 34 14.52 5.51 2.57
C PRO A 34 13.94 6.92 2.71
N GLU A 35 14.74 7.95 2.46
CA GLU A 35 14.28 9.35 2.47
C GLU A 35 13.25 9.64 1.36
N LYS A 36 13.38 8.93 0.24
CA LYS A 36 12.46 8.98 -0.89
C LYS A 36 12.11 7.56 -1.32
N LEU A 37 10.81 7.28 -1.42
CA LEU A 37 10.35 6.04 -2.03
C LEU A 37 10.66 6.06 -3.53
N LEU A 38 11.19 4.95 -4.04
CA LEU A 38 11.33 4.75 -5.48
C LEU A 38 9.94 4.78 -6.11
N GLU A 39 9.85 5.35 -7.31
CA GLU A 39 8.62 5.27 -8.08
C GLU A 39 8.32 3.80 -8.39
N VAL A 40 7.04 3.44 -8.35
CA VAL A 40 6.63 2.07 -8.68
C VAL A 40 6.83 1.85 -10.17
N GLU A 41 7.80 1.00 -10.50
CA GLU A 41 8.04 0.51 -11.85
C GLU A 41 7.13 -0.68 -12.15
N TYR A 42 6.54 -0.66 -13.34
CA TYR A 42 5.71 -1.72 -13.88
C TYR A 42 6.38 -2.28 -15.12
N GLU A 43 6.06 -3.52 -15.47
CA GLU A 43 6.70 -4.19 -16.61
C GLU A 43 6.49 -3.39 -17.92
N PRO A 44 7.51 -3.33 -18.80
CA PRO A 44 7.38 -2.66 -20.08
C PRO A 44 6.18 -3.19 -20.88
N GLY A 45 5.37 -2.28 -21.42
CA GLY A 45 4.17 -2.63 -22.17
C GLY A 45 2.91 -2.83 -21.32
N GLU A 46 3.00 -2.79 -19.99
CA GLU A 46 1.79 -2.78 -19.16
C GLU A 46 1.00 -1.48 -19.34
N ARG A 47 -0.33 -1.62 -19.34
CA ARG A 47 -1.23 -0.47 -19.35
C ARG A 47 -1.27 0.14 -17.94
N VAL A 48 -0.51 1.21 -17.73
CA VAL A 48 -0.42 1.92 -16.45
C VAL A 48 -1.25 3.21 -16.47
N MET A 49 -1.99 3.46 -15.39
CA MET A 49 -2.78 4.68 -15.22
C MET A 49 -2.49 5.34 -13.87
N LYS A 50 -2.59 6.67 -13.83
CA LYS A 50 -2.50 7.44 -12.58
C LYS A 50 -3.89 7.57 -11.94
N VAL A 51 -3.98 7.28 -10.65
CA VAL A 51 -5.21 7.44 -9.87
C VAL A 51 -5.47 8.93 -9.64
N ARG A 52 -6.70 9.35 -9.91
CA ARG A 52 -7.17 10.74 -9.73
C ARG A 52 -7.33 11.07 -8.25
N THR A 53 -7.48 12.36 -7.95
CA THR A 53 -7.66 12.86 -6.58
C THR A 53 -8.83 12.23 -5.81
N LYS A 54 -9.92 11.86 -6.51
CA LYS A 54 -11.07 11.15 -5.93
C LYS A 54 -10.93 9.62 -5.91
N GLY A 55 -9.70 9.10 -6.04
CA GLY A 55 -9.43 7.66 -5.98
C GLY A 55 -9.88 6.87 -7.21
N GLN A 56 -10.10 7.53 -8.35
CA GLN A 56 -10.69 6.92 -9.56
C GLN A 56 -9.68 6.84 -10.71
N ILE A 57 -9.87 5.88 -11.61
CA ILE A 57 -9.22 5.83 -12.93
C ILE A 57 -10.28 5.78 -14.04
N ARG A 58 -9.91 6.22 -15.25
CA ARG A 58 -10.79 6.11 -16.43
C ARG A 58 -10.30 5.01 -17.34
N VAL A 59 -11.01 3.90 -17.41
CA VAL A 59 -10.65 2.71 -18.17
C VAL A 59 -11.86 2.27 -19.00
N ASN A 60 -11.62 1.96 -20.29
CA ASN A 60 -12.65 1.52 -21.24
C ASN A 60 -13.90 2.43 -21.25
N GLY A 61 -13.70 3.75 -21.20
CA GLY A 61 -14.78 4.74 -21.17
C GLY A 61 -15.46 4.95 -19.82
N ARG A 62 -15.28 4.05 -18.84
CA ARG A 62 -15.90 4.09 -17.51
C ARG A 62 -14.98 4.72 -16.46
N LEU A 63 -15.55 5.45 -15.50
CA LEU A 63 -14.84 5.85 -14.28
C LEU A 63 -14.96 4.74 -13.25
N VAL A 64 -13.83 4.21 -12.82
CA VAL A 64 -13.78 3.13 -11.82
C VAL A 64 -13.13 3.67 -10.56
N PHE A 65 -13.82 3.52 -9.43
CA PHE A 65 -13.23 3.76 -8.10
C PHE A 65 -12.24 2.65 -7.72
N VAL A 66 -11.05 3.07 -7.27
CA VAL A 66 -9.96 2.21 -6.83
C VAL A 66 -9.72 2.40 -5.33
N SER A 67 -9.27 3.59 -4.93
CA SER A 67 -9.04 3.99 -3.53
C SER A 67 -8.57 5.45 -3.49
N GLU A 68 -9.15 6.27 -2.61
CA GLU A 68 -8.66 7.65 -2.39
C GLU A 68 -7.25 7.67 -1.79
N GLY A 69 -6.88 6.67 -1.00
CA GLY A 69 -5.53 6.55 -0.42
C GLY A 69 -4.43 6.29 -1.46
N LEU A 70 -4.80 5.97 -2.71
CA LEU A 70 -3.88 5.83 -3.84
C LEU A 70 -3.91 7.06 -4.76
N ALA A 71 -4.55 8.16 -4.39
CA ALA A 71 -4.57 9.37 -5.20
C ALA A 71 -3.14 9.83 -5.55
N GLY A 72 -2.88 10.01 -6.85
CA GLY A 72 -1.55 10.37 -7.34
C GLY A 72 -0.63 9.19 -7.65
N GLU A 73 -0.95 7.98 -7.18
CA GLU A 73 -0.18 6.77 -7.46
C GLU A 73 -0.47 6.19 -8.85
N ARG A 74 0.48 5.40 -9.35
CA ARG A 74 0.34 4.63 -10.59
C ARG A 74 -0.18 3.23 -10.28
N VAL A 75 -1.10 2.74 -11.11
CA VAL A 75 -1.64 1.38 -11.05
C VAL A 75 -1.57 0.72 -12.43
N ALA A 76 -1.26 -0.57 -12.47
CA ALA A 76 -1.32 -1.36 -13.70
C ALA A 76 -2.72 -1.95 -13.90
N ILE A 77 -3.14 -2.05 -15.15
CA ILE A 77 -4.34 -2.74 -15.58
C ILE A 77 -3.93 -4.05 -16.24
N ARG A 78 -4.35 -5.17 -15.65
CA ARG A 78 -4.05 -6.51 -16.14
C ARG A 78 -5.36 -7.26 -16.44
N PRO A 79 -5.41 -8.09 -17.50
CA PRO A 79 -6.54 -8.98 -17.69
C PRO A 79 -6.69 -9.93 -16.49
N ALA A 80 -7.92 -10.25 -16.11
CA ALA A 80 -8.19 -11.37 -15.22
C ALA A 80 -8.24 -12.68 -16.02
N LYS A 81 -8.55 -13.79 -15.33
CA LYS A 81 -8.73 -15.09 -15.99
C LYS A 81 -9.96 -15.12 -16.90
N GLU A 82 -10.98 -14.35 -16.55
CA GLU A 82 -12.23 -14.25 -17.28
C GLU A 82 -12.17 -13.10 -18.26
N ASP A 83 -12.60 -13.33 -19.50
CA ASP A 83 -12.72 -12.27 -20.49
C ASP A 83 -13.79 -11.24 -20.06
N GLY A 84 -13.52 -9.97 -20.34
CA GLY A 84 -14.31 -8.83 -19.87
C GLY A 84 -14.04 -8.41 -18.41
N VAL A 85 -13.16 -9.10 -17.69
CA VAL A 85 -12.77 -8.76 -16.31
C VAL A 85 -11.31 -8.29 -16.26
N ILE A 86 -11.06 -7.20 -15.55
CA ILE A 86 -9.70 -6.67 -15.35
C ILE A 86 -9.34 -6.59 -13.86
N ASN A 87 -8.05 -6.69 -13.59
CA ASN A 87 -7.45 -6.42 -12.29
C ASN A 87 -6.69 -5.08 -12.35
N ILE A 88 -6.93 -4.24 -11.35
CA ILE A 88 -6.17 -3.01 -11.08
C ILE A 88 -5.16 -3.35 -9.99
N VAL A 89 -3.88 -3.21 -10.30
CA VAL A 89 -2.76 -3.68 -9.47
C VAL A 89 -1.88 -2.52 -9.02
N PHE A 90 -1.72 -2.38 -7.70
CA PHE A 90 -0.78 -1.47 -7.08
C PHE A 90 0.45 -2.26 -6.58
N ILE A 91 1.64 -1.91 -7.08
CA ILE A 91 2.90 -2.64 -6.84
C ILE A 91 2.79 -4.12 -7.24
N ASN A 92 2.41 -4.99 -6.30
CA ASN A 92 2.22 -6.42 -6.52
C ASN A 92 0.90 -6.95 -5.96
N LYS A 93 -0.04 -6.06 -5.61
CA LYS A 93 -1.35 -6.40 -5.05
C LYS A 93 -2.47 -5.92 -5.96
N THR A 94 -3.38 -6.82 -6.29
CA THR A 94 -4.67 -6.44 -6.87
C THR A 94 -5.47 -5.68 -5.81
N VAL A 95 -5.71 -4.41 -6.08
CA VAL A 95 -6.48 -3.52 -5.18
C VAL A 95 -7.95 -3.46 -5.58
N ARG A 96 -8.26 -3.75 -6.84
CA ARG A 96 -9.62 -3.78 -7.36
C ARG A 96 -9.72 -4.74 -8.55
N GLN A 97 -10.82 -5.48 -8.63
CA GLN A 97 -11.24 -6.19 -9.82
C GLN A 97 -12.51 -5.53 -10.36
N VAL A 98 -12.61 -5.44 -11.69
CA VAL A 98 -13.74 -4.80 -12.37
C VAL A 98 -14.23 -5.73 -13.45
N ASP A 99 -15.52 -6.04 -13.39
CA ASP A 99 -16.22 -6.76 -14.43
C ASP A 99 -16.96 -5.76 -15.34
N PHE A 100 -16.58 -5.69 -16.61
CA PHE A 100 -17.22 -4.81 -17.59
C PHE A 100 -18.45 -5.43 -18.27
N ARG A 101 -18.75 -6.70 -17.99
CA ARG A 101 -19.95 -7.38 -18.46
C ARG A 101 -21.19 -6.95 -17.67
N LEU A 102 -20.97 -6.46 -16.45
CA LEU A 102 -22.03 -5.97 -15.57
C LEU A 102 -22.21 -4.45 -15.75
N PRO A 103 -23.46 -3.95 -15.75
CA PRO A 103 -23.74 -2.52 -15.67
C PRO A 103 -23.16 -1.93 -14.37
N GLU A 104 -23.08 -0.59 -14.30
CA GLU A 104 -22.57 0.08 -13.09
C GLU A 104 -23.33 -0.26 -11.82
#